data_AF-A0AAX3VV20-F1
#
_entry.id   AF-A0AAX3VV20-F1
#
_cell.length_a   1.000
_cell.length_b   1.000
_cell.length_c   1.000
_cell.angle_alpha   90.00
_cell.angle_beta   90.00
_cell.angle_gamma   90.00
#
_symmetry.space_group_name_H-M   'P 1'
#
loop_
_entity.id
_entity.type
_entity.pdbx_description
1 polymer ?
#
loop_
_entity_poly.entity_id
_entity_poly.type
_entity_poly.pdbx_seq_one_letter_code
_entity_poly.pdbx_strand_id
1 'polypeptide(L)'
;MCPHWLYERLPACYLLTAVGMIMLTDSPLLWLAGALLFVAGAASWMMRSSYRRTDLVIFPTKRWFQPEWLYEAQPFIWLALGLLLSHLPDAMALVALLPCAWACRCLWVRSHFRHHAAGLASHLRRDPARRRRVRLLR
;
A
#
# COMPACT_ATOMS: atom_id res chain seq x y z
N MET A 1 9.70 -18.24 -14.78
CA MET A 1 9.48 -17.72 -13.41
C MET A 1 10.05 -16.32 -13.37
N CYS A 2 9.25 -15.29 -13.05
CA CYS A 2 9.73 -13.91 -13.01
C CYS A 2 10.76 -13.77 -11.86
N PRO A 3 11.90 -13.11 -12.06
CA PRO A 3 12.93 -13.05 -11.03
C PRO A 3 12.41 -12.28 -9.81
N HIS A 4 12.77 -12.75 -8.60
CA HIS A 4 12.18 -12.29 -7.34
C HIS A 4 12.23 -10.76 -7.17
N TRP A 5 13.36 -10.14 -7.52
CA TRP A 5 13.55 -8.68 -7.43
C TRP A 5 12.56 -7.90 -8.32
N LEU A 6 12.31 -8.37 -9.54
CA LEU A 6 11.35 -7.76 -10.46
C LEU A 6 9.93 -7.95 -9.96
N TYR A 7 9.63 -9.15 -9.46
CA TYR A 7 8.33 -9.43 -8.85
C TYR A 7 8.07 -8.52 -7.65
N GLU A 8 9.04 -8.28 -6.76
CA GLU A 8 8.84 -7.39 -5.61
C GLU A 8 8.68 -5.92 -5.99
N ARG A 9 9.36 -5.47 -7.05
CA ARG A 9 9.28 -4.08 -7.53
C ARG A 9 8.07 -3.80 -8.43
N LEU A 10 7.35 -4.83 -8.86
CA LEU A 10 6.23 -4.71 -9.80
C LEU A 10 5.21 -3.61 -9.46
N PRO A 11 4.72 -3.49 -8.20
CA PRO A 11 3.76 -2.44 -7.86
C PRO A 11 4.36 -1.03 -7.95
N ALA A 12 5.65 -0.88 -7.61
CA ALA A 12 6.37 0.37 -7.76
C ALA A 12 6.56 0.73 -9.24
N CYS A 13 6.86 -0.25 -10.08
CA CYS A 13 6.96 -0.06 -11.53
C CYS A 13 5.65 0.46 -12.10
N TYR A 14 4.51 -0.15 -11.77
CA TYR A 14 3.19 0.31 -12.23
C TYR A 14 2.87 1.74 -11.81
N LEU A 15 3.18 2.12 -10.57
CA LEU A 15 2.98 3.48 -10.09
C LEU A 15 3.89 4.48 -10.82
N LEU A 16 5.15 4.12 -11.05
CA LEU A 16 6.10 4.98 -11.78
C LEU A 16 5.69 5.18 -13.25
N THR A 17 5.30 4.11 -13.96
CA THR A 17 4.80 4.26 -15.34
C THR A 17 3.51 5.05 -15.38
N ALA A 18 2.58 4.83 -14.44
CA ALA A 18 1.35 5.61 -14.36
C ALA A 18 1.60 7.12 -14.18
N VAL A 19 2.48 7.48 -13.23
CA VAL A 19 2.88 8.87 -13.02
C VAL A 19 3.54 9.45 -14.27
N GLY A 20 4.42 8.69 -14.93
CA GLY A 20 5.03 9.10 -16.20
C GLY A 20 4.01 9.35 -17.30
N MET A 21 3.03 8.46 -17.48
CA MET A 21 1.97 8.63 -18.49
C MET A 21 1.14 9.89 -18.26
N ILE A 22 0.84 10.20 -16.99
CA ILE A 22 0.02 11.35 -16.61
C ILE A 22 0.82 12.66 -16.71
N MET A 23 2.11 12.64 -16.34
CA MET A 23 2.95 13.85 -16.31
C MET A 23 3.57 14.22 -17.66
N LEU A 24 3.83 13.25 -18.53
CA LEU A 24 4.60 13.45 -19.77
C LEU A 24 3.73 13.55 -21.03
N THR A 25 2.42 13.38 -20.91
CA THR A 25 1.50 13.38 -22.05
C THR A 25 0.30 14.26 -21.75
N ASP A 26 -0.23 14.96 -22.75
CA ASP A 26 -1.49 15.72 -22.65
C ASP A 26 -2.70 14.97 -23.22
N SER A 27 -2.51 13.71 -23.65
CA SER A 27 -3.58 12.91 -24.23
C SER A 27 -4.52 12.39 -23.14
N PRO A 28 -5.83 12.70 -23.20
CA PRO A 28 -6.80 12.24 -22.19
C PRO A 28 -6.91 10.72 -22.15
N LEU A 29 -6.63 10.04 -23.27
CA LEU A 29 -6.63 8.58 -23.35
C LEU A 29 -5.46 7.98 -22.56
N LEU A 30 -4.27 8.61 -22.65
CA LEU A 30 -3.11 8.21 -21.85
C LEU A 30 -3.31 8.55 -20.37
N TRP A 31 -4.01 9.64 -20.04
CA TRP A 31 -4.37 9.94 -18.66
C TRP A 31 -5.28 8.87 -18.06
N LEU A 32 -6.29 8.43 -18.81
CA LEU A 32 -7.16 7.33 -18.38
C LEU A 32 -6.37 6.03 -18.19
N ALA A 33 -5.49 5.69 -19.14
CA ALA A 33 -4.63 4.52 -19.03
C ALA A 33 -3.70 4.61 -17.80
N GLY A 34 -3.09 5.78 -17.58
CA GLY A 34 -2.26 6.06 -16.41
C GLY A 34 -3.04 5.95 -15.10
N ALA A 35 -4.25 6.48 -15.03
CA ALA A 35 -5.11 6.40 -13.84
C ALA A 35 -5.49 4.94 -13.52
N LEU A 36 -5.86 4.16 -14.54
CA LEU A 36 -6.15 2.73 -14.37
C LEU A 36 -4.91 1.96 -13.89
N LEU A 37 -3.74 2.26 -14.48
CA LEU A 37 -2.47 1.64 -14.09
C LEU A 37 -2.06 2.04 -12.67
N PHE A 38 -2.31 3.28 -12.27
CA PHE A 38 -2.08 3.77 -10.90
C PHE A 38 -2.92 2.99 -9.89
N VAL A 39 -4.23 2.83 -10.16
CA VAL A 39 -5.15 2.07 -9.31
C VAL A 39 -4.71 0.61 -9.23
N ALA A 40 -4.32 -0.01 -10.35
CA ALA A 40 -3.81 -1.38 -10.37
C ALA A 40 -2.50 -1.53 -9.57
N GLY A 41 -1.59 -0.56 -9.67
CA GLY A 41 -0.36 -0.51 -8.89
C GLY A 41 -0.61 -0.37 -7.40
N ALA A 42 -1.49 0.56 -7.00
CA ALA A 42 -1.89 0.77 -5.62
C ALA A 42 -2.58 -0.47 -5.04
N ALA A 43 -3.55 -1.05 -5.75
CA ALA A 43 -4.24 -2.27 -5.33
C ALA A 43 -3.27 -3.45 -5.19
N SER A 44 -2.37 -3.65 -6.15
CA SER A 44 -1.34 -4.70 -6.09
C SER A 44 -0.41 -4.50 -4.89
N TRP A 45 -0.02 -3.26 -4.61
CA TRP A 45 0.78 -2.93 -3.43
C TRP A 45 0.01 -3.25 -2.16
N MET A 46 -1.25 -2.83 -2.03
CA MET A 46 -2.12 -3.07 -0.88
C MET A 46 -2.39 -4.56 -0.65
N MET A 47 -2.70 -5.33 -1.68
CA MET A 47 -2.91 -6.78 -1.58
C MET A 47 -1.66 -7.49 -1.05
N ARG A 48 -0.49 -7.16 -1.59
CA ARG A 48 0.78 -7.77 -1.13
C ARG A 48 1.17 -7.31 0.26
N SER A 49 0.90 -6.05 0.56
CA SER A 49 1.03 -5.41 1.86
C SER A 49 0.20 -6.14 2.93
N SER A 50 -1.03 -6.52 2.59
CA SER A 50 -1.94 -7.27 3.46
C SER A 50 -1.53 -8.74 3.58
N TYR A 51 -1.15 -9.40 2.48
CA TYR A 51 -0.74 -10.80 2.48
C TYR A 51 0.52 -11.08 3.33
N ARG A 52 1.46 -10.11 3.41
CA ARG A 52 2.64 -10.20 4.29
C ARG A 52 2.34 -9.95 5.77
N ARG A 53 1.16 -9.41 6.13
CA ARG A 53 0.77 -9.12 7.52
C ARG A 53 0.12 -10.33 8.17
N THR A 54 0.79 -10.91 9.16
CA THR A 54 0.20 -11.96 10.03
C THR A 54 -0.69 -11.41 11.14
N ASP A 55 -0.65 -10.11 11.38
CA ASP A 55 -1.30 -9.46 12.52
C ASP A 55 -2.84 -9.44 12.41
N LEU A 56 -3.38 -9.51 11.19
CA LEU A 56 -4.82 -9.56 10.91
C LEU A 56 -5.49 -10.83 11.47
N VAL A 57 -4.71 -11.90 11.71
CA VAL A 57 -5.22 -13.13 12.35
C VAL A 57 -5.33 -12.98 13.87
N ILE A 58 -4.53 -12.09 14.47
CA ILE A 58 -4.38 -11.98 15.93
C ILE A 58 -5.24 -10.84 16.50
N PHE A 59 -5.36 -9.72 15.78
CA PHE A 59 -6.17 -8.57 16.20
C PHE A 59 -7.06 -8.10 15.04
N PRO A 60 -8.29 -8.62 14.88
CA PRO A 60 -9.25 -8.09 13.92
C PRO A 60 -9.76 -6.72 14.43
N THR A 61 -8.96 -5.68 14.26
CA THR A 61 -9.32 -4.33 14.70
C THR A 61 -10.32 -3.71 13.72
N LYS A 62 -11.60 -4.07 13.86
CA LYS A 62 -12.72 -3.32 13.27
C LYS A 62 -12.80 -1.94 13.94
N ARG A 63 -11.99 -0.98 13.49
CA ARG A 63 -12.17 0.44 13.81
C ARG A 63 -13.20 1.03 12.85
N TRP A 64 -14.39 1.31 13.37
CA TRP A 64 -15.52 1.86 12.61
C TRP A 64 -15.17 3.18 11.87
N PHE A 65 -14.30 4.00 12.47
CA PHE A 65 -13.93 5.31 11.94
C PHE A 65 -12.79 5.31 10.91
N GLN A 66 -12.05 4.21 10.79
CA GLN A 66 -10.95 4.08 9.84
C GLN A 66 -10.91 2.64 9.31
N PRO A 67 -11.63 2.36 8.21
CA PRO A 67 -11.58 1.04 7.63
C PRO A 67 -10.16 0.73 7.15
N GLU A 68 -9.72 -0.52 7.33
CA GLU A 68 -8.33 -0.92 7.07
C GLU A 68 -7.88 -0.61 5.64
N TRP A 69 -8.78 -0.79 4.65
CA TRP A 69 -8.51 -0.46 3.26
C TRP A 69 -8.20 1.02 3.04
N LEU A 70 -8.86 1.93 3.77
CA LEU A 70 -8.63 3.38 3.63
C LEU A 70 -7.29 3.78 4.27
N TYR A 71 -6.95 3.16 5.41
CA TYR A 71 -5.64 3.33 6.03
C TYR A 71 -4.51 2.75 5.18
N GLU A 72 -4.75 1.64 4.48
CA GLU A 72 -3.82 1.06 3.51
C GLU A 72 -3.69 1.93 2.24
N ALA A 73 -4.78 2.56 1.81
CA ALA A 73 -4.85 3.40 0.62
C ALA A 73 -4.26 4.80 0.81
N GLN A 74 -4.19 5.29 2.06
CA GLN A 74 -3.78 6.65 2.41
C GLN A 74 -2.55 7.19 1.64
N PRO A 75 -1.39 6.49 1.56
CA PRO A 75 -0.25 7.01 0.80
C PRO A 75 -0.56 7.23 -0.68
N PHE A 76 -1.38 6.38 -1.30
CA PHE A 76 -1.75 6.50 -2.72
C PHE A 76 -2.75 7.63 -2.94
N ILE A 77 -3.64 7.89 -1.98
CA ILE A 77 -4.55 9.04 -2.02
C ILE A 77 -3.75 10.35 -2.00
N TRP A 78 -2.77 10.46 -1.11
CA TRP A 78 -1.89 11.63 -1.07
C TRP A 78 -1.06 11.78 -2.35
N LEU A 79 -0.60 10.67 -2.93
CA LEU A 79 0.16 10.69 -4.19
C LEU A 79 -0.72 11.12 -5.37
N ALA A 80 -1.97 10.62 -5.45
CA ALA A 80 -2.94 11.05 -6.46
C ALA A 80 -3.32 12.53 -6.30
N LEU A 81 -3.50 13.01 -5.07
CA LEU A 81 -3.75 14.43 -4.80
C LEU A 81 -2.57 15.30 -5.26
N GLY A 82 -1.33 14.88 -4.95
CA GLY A 82 -0.13 15.57 -5.45
C GLY A 82 -0.10 15.61 -6.98
N LEU A 83 -0.42 14.51 -7.64
CA LEU A 83 -0.48 14.43 -9.09
C LEU A 83 -1.53 15.40 -9.69
N LEU A 84 -2.71 15.48 -9.08
CA LEU A 84 -3.75 16.42 -9.50
C LEU A 84 -3.31 17.87 -9.32
N LEU A 85 -2.70 18.19 -8.17
CA LEU A 85 -2.21 19.55 -7.88
C LEU A 85 -1.05 19.95 -8.80
N SER A 86 -0.25 19.00 -9.30
CA SER A 86 0.85 19.32 -10.22
C SER A 86 0.38 19.77 -11.61
N HIS A 87 -0.90 19.56 -11.96
CA HIS A 87 -1.49 20.09 -13.19
C HIS A 87 -2.03 21.52 -13.03
N LEU A 88 -2.02 22.10 -11.82
CA LEU A 88 -2.41 23.49 -11.64
C LEU A 88 -1.37 24.43 -12.25
N PRO A 89 -1.79 25.55 -12.87
CA PRO A 89 -0.86 26.53 -13.40
C PRO A 89 -0.05 27.23 -12.29
N ASP A 90 1.09 27.78 -12.68
CA ASP A 90 1.95 28.68 -11.88
C ASP A 90 2.53 28.07 -10.58
N ALA A 91 2.88 28.93 -9.63
CA ALA A 91 3.47 28.58 -8.33
C ALA A 91 2.58 27.64 -7.49
N MET A 92 1.30 27.47 -7.85
CA MET A 92 0.40 26.52 -7.19
C MET A 92 0.78 25.07 -7.46
N ALA A 93 1.48 24.77 -8.56
CA ALA A 93 2.04 23.45 -8.80
C ALA A 93 3.05 23.03 -7.71
N LEU A 94 3.74 23.98 -7.08
CA LEU A 94 4.67 23.68 -5.98
C LEU A 94 3.95 23.14 -4.74
N VAL A 95 2.66 23.42 -4.58
CA VAL A 95 1.84 22.88 -3.49
C VAL A 95 1.73 21.36 -3.61
N ALA A 96 1.86 20.79 -4.81
CA ALA A 96 1.90 19.34 -5.04
C ALA A 96 3.05 18.63 -4.32
N LEU A 97 4.14 19.34 -4.02
CA LEU A 97 5.29 18.76 -3.32
C LEU A 97 4.94 18.32 -1.89
N LEU A 98 4.01 19.02 -1.23
CA LEU A 98 3.59 18.71 0.13
C LEU A 98 2.92 17.32 0.26
N PRO A 99 1.83 17.01 -0.47
CA PRO A 99 1.21 15.70 -0.42
C PRO A 99 2.11 14.61 -1.02
N CYS A 100 2.93 14.90 -2.03
CA CYS A 100 3.91 13.95 -2.57
C CYS A 100 4.97 13.57 -1.53
N ALA A 101 5.54 14.56 -0.82
CA ALA A 101 6.52 14.31 0.25
C ALA A 101 5.89 13.51 1.40
N TRP A 102 4.64 13.81 1.76
CA TRP A 102 3.91 13.06 2.77
C TRP A 102 3.64 11.62 2.34
N ALA A 103 3.21 11.39 1.10
CA ALA A 103 3.01 10.06 0.52
C ALA A 103 4.31 9.24 0.55
N CYS A 104 5.42 9.83 0.11
CA CYS A 104 6.74 9.21 0.13
C CYS A 104 7.17 8.85 1.55
N ARG A 105 6.99 9.76 2.53
CA ARG A 105 7.27 9.50 3.95
C ARG A 105 6.42 8.33 4.46
N CYS A 106 5.12 8.31 4.18
CA CYS A 106 4.23 7.22 4.59
C CYS A 106 4.69 5.88 4.00
N LEU A 107 5.04 5.84 2.71
CA LEU A 107 5.56 4.64 2.05
C LEU A 107 6.89 4.18 2.63
N TRP A 108 7.80 5.10 2.95
CA TRP A 108 9.11 4.78 3.53
C TRP A 108 8.99 4.24 4.96
N VAL A 109 8.22 4.91 5.82
CA VAL A 109 7.94 4.41 7.18
C VAL A 109 7.31 3.02 7.09
N ARG A 110 6.35 2.83 6.17
CA ARG A 110 5.69 1.54 6.00
C ARG A 110 6.62 0.47 5.44
N SER A 111 7.62 0.78 4.62
CA SER A 111 8.60 -0.21 4.17
C SER A 111 9.59 -0.58 5.26
N HIS A 112 10.00 0.39 6.10
CA HIS A 112 11.04 0.20 7.12
C HIS A 112 10.53 -0.49 8.40
N PHE A 113 9.37 -0.08 8.92
CA PHE A 113 8.80 -0.62 10.16
C PHE A 113 7.96 -1.90 9.94
N ARG A 114 8.10 -2.56 8.79
CA ARG A 114 7.37 -3.78 8.42
C ARG A 114 8.10 -5.09 8.66
N HIS A 115 9.36 -5.03 9.08
CA HIS A 115 9.96 -6.15 9.79
C HIS A 115 9.32 -6.21 11.18
N HIS A 116 9.19 -7.37 11.82
CA HIS A 116 8.46 -7.68 13.07
C HIS A 116 6.97 -8.02 12.81
N ALA A 117 6.55 -9.29 12.82
CA ALA A 117 6.50 -10.15 14.01
C ALA A 117 6.81 -11.65 13.73
N ALA A 118 7.99 -11.97 13.19
CA ALA A 118 8.45 -13.37 13.11
C ALA A 118 8.47 -14.05 14.49
N GLY A 119 8.79 -13.30 15.55
CA GLY A 119 8.81 -13.78 16.93
C GLY A 119 7.42 -14.10 17.50
N LEU A 120 6.49 -13.13 17.50
CA LEU A 120 5.20 -13.27 18.19
C LEU A 120 4.28 -14.33 17.56
N ALA A 121 4.24 -14.41 16.22
CA ALA A 121 3.47 -15.43 15.50
C ALA A 121 4.05 -16.85 15.71
N SER A 122 5.38 -16.96 15.89
CA SER A 122 6.01 -18.24 16.25
C SER A 122 5.70 -18.67 17.68
N HIS A 123 5.59 -17.71 18.62
CA HIS A 123 5.19 -17.98 20.00
C HIS A 123 3.72 -18.41 20.11
N LEU A 124 2.82 -17.80 19.36
CA LEU A 124 1.40 -18.21 19.32
C LEU A 124 1.17 -19.57 18.64
N ARG A 125 1.98 -19.93 17.62
CA ARG A 125 1.95 -21.28 17.03
C ARG A 125 2.45 -22.36 17.99
N ARG A 126 3.30 -21.99 18.95
CA ARG A 126 3.94 -22.93 19.89
C ARG A 126 3.14 -23.19 21.16
N ASP A 127 2.05 -22.48 21.43
CA ASP A 127 1.25 -22.70 22.64
C ASP A 127 0.34 -23.95 22.50
N PRO A 128 0.72 -25.11 23.08
CA PRO A 128 -0.01 -26.37 22.92
C PRO A 128 -1.28 -26.40 23.79
N ALA A 129 -1.38 -25.50 24.78
CA ALA A 129 -2.45 -25.50 25.78
C ALA A 129 -3.82 -25.19 25.16
N ARG A 130 -3.85 -24.39 24.09
CA ARG A 130 -5.10 -24.02 23.39
C ARG A 130 -5.67 -25.15 22.54
N ARG A 131 -4.82 -26.03 21.97
CA ARG A 131 -5.27 -27.22 21.21
C ARG A 131 -5.90 -28.29 22.11
N ARG A 132 -5.44 -28.44 23.36
CA ARG A 132 -6.00 -29.42 24.31
C ARG A 132 -7.42 -29.07 24.75
N ARG A 133 -7.72 -27.78 25.00
CA ARG A 133 -9.06 -27.36 25.45
C ARG A 133 -10.17 -27.62 24.43
N VAL A 134 -9.89 -27.55 23.13
CA VAL A 134 -10.90 -27.78 22.08
C VAL A 134 -11.21 -29.28 21.89
N ARG A 135 -10.27 -30.18 22.22
CA ARG A 135 -10.51 -31.64 22.16
C ARG A 135 -11.24 -32.22 23.37
N LEU A 136 -11.21 -31.55 24.52
CA LEU A 136 -11.88 -32.01 25.74
C LEU A 136 -13.36 -31.60 25.81
N LEU A 137 -13.85 -30.85 24.82
CA LEU A 137 -15.24 -30.37 24.70
C LEU A 137 -16.00 -31.05 23.54
N ARG A 138 -15.45 -32.14 22.99
CA ARG A 138 -16.12 -33.06 22.06
C ARG A 138 -16.15 -34.44 22.70
#